data_AF-K1MMG9-F1
#
_entry.id   AF-K1MMG9-F1
#
_cell.length_a   1.000
_cell.length_b   1.000
_cell.length_c   1.000
_cell.angle_alpha   90.00
_cell.angle_beta   90.00
_cell.angle_gamma   90.00
#
_symmetry.space_group_name_H-M   'P 1'
#
loop_
_entity.id
_entity.type
_entity.pdbx_description
1 polymer ?
#
loop_
_entity_poly.entity_id
_entity_poly.type
_entity_poly.pdbx_seq_one_letter_code
_entity_poly.pdbx_strand_id
1 'polypeptide(L)'
;MIEAAAIISAIIGHWDDFFIIIVLLLFNACIEFWQSRKASNALAAWKKGLAPTATVLRDGKFETIDASKLVPGDIVKIRLGQIVPADLRLGLRFN
;
A
#
# COMPACT_ATOMS: atom_id res chain seq x y z
N MET A 1 9.42 -22.66 -14.92
CA MET A 1 9.81 -24.03 -15.35
C MET A 1 8.78 -24.68 -16.29
N ILE A 2 7.67 -24.00 -16.60
CA ILE A 2 6.69 -24.47 -17.61
C ILE A 2 7.01 -23.83 -18.98
N GLU A 3 7.72 -22.69 -19.00
CA GLU A 3 8.20 -22.04 -20.23
C GLU A 3 9.17 -22.92 -21.02
N ALA A 4 10.01 -23.70 -20.32
CA ALA A 4 10.93 -24.64 -20.97
C ALA A 4 10.18 -25.78 -21.68
N ALA A 5 9.06 -26.26 -21.11
CA ALA A 5 8.22 -27.28 -21.74
C ALA A 5 7.50 -26.73 -22.99
N ALA A 6 7.07 -25.46 -22.97
CA ALA A 6 6.48 -24.78 -24.13
C ALA A 6 7.46 -24.69 -25.31
N ILE A 7 8.72 -24.33 -25.04
CA ILE A 7 9.78 -24.23 -26.05
C ILE A 7 10.10 -25.61 -26.64
N ILE A 8 10.18 -26.66 -25.81
CA ILE A 8 10.45 -28.02 -26.27
C ILE A 8 9.29 -28.55 -27.13
N SER A 9 8.04 -28.32 -26.74
CA SER A 9 6.86 -28.75 -27.52
C SER A 9 6.76 -28.04 -28.88
N ALA A 10 7.10 -26.74 -28.94
CA ALA A 10 7.17 -25.99 -30.19
C ALA A 10 8.22 -26.53 -31.18
N ILE A 11 9.34 -27.06 -30.68
CA ILE A 11 10.41 -27.66 -31.50
C ILE A 11 10.01 -29.03 -32.07
N ILE A 12 9.15 -29.78 -31.37
CA ILE A 12 8.72 -31.14 -31.78
C ILE A 12 7.57 -31.10 -32.81
N GLY A 13 6.90 -29.96 -32.98
CA GLY A 13 5.91 -29.75 -34.06
C GLY A 13 4.50 -30.28 -33.77
N HIS A 14 4.20 -30.61 -32.50
CA HIS A 14 2.84 -30.94 -32.05
C HIS A 14 2.07 -29.65 -31.71
N TRP A 15 1.39 -29.11 -32.72
CA TRP A 15 0.62 -27.86 -32.59
C TRP A 15 -0.49 -27.93 -31.53
N ASP A 16 -1.06 -29.12 -31.30
CA ASP A 16 -2.09 -29.35 -30.28
C ASP A 16 -1.53 -29.13 -28.86
N ASP A 17 -0.34 -29.68 -28.58
CA ASP A 17 0.33 -29.54 -27.27
C ASP A 17 0.80 -28.10 -27.03
N PHE A 18 1.30 -27.43 -28.07
CA PHE A 18 1.69 -26.02 -28.00
C PHE A 18 0.50 -25.13 -27.61
N PHE A 19 -0.67 -25.37 -28.20
CA PHE A 19 -1.89 -24.61 -27.89
C PHE A 19 -2.33 -24.82 -26.44
N ILE A 20 -2.31 -26.06 -25.95
CA ILE A 20 -2.64 -26.38 -24.55
C ILE A 20 -1.71 -25.63 -23.59
N ILE A 21 -0.41 -25.62 -23.85
CA ILE A 21 0.57 -24.96 -22.98
C ILE A 21 0.40 -23.43 -23.01
N ILE A 22 0.19 -22.82 -24.18
CA ILE A 22 -0.08 -21.37 -24.31
C ILE A 22 -1.35 -20.97 -23.53
N VAL A 23 -2.44 -21.73 -23.67
CA VAL A 23 -3.69 -21.46 -22.96
C VAL A 23 -3.48 -21.56 -21.44
N LEU A 24 -2.76 -22.58 -20.97
CA LEU A 24 -2.44 -22.73 -19.55
C LEU A 24 -1.59 -21.58 -19.01
N LEU A 25 -0.59 -21.12 -19.77
CA LEU A 25 0.24 -19.97 -19.41
C LEU A 25 -0.58 -18.69 -19.30
N LEU A 26 -1.44 -18.41 -20.28
CA LEU A 26 -2.33 -17.25 -20.25
C LEU A 26 -3.30 -17.30 -19.07
N PHE A 27 -3.83 -18.49 -18.76
CA PHE A 27 -4.72 -18.68 -17.62
C PHE A 27 -4.00 -18.42 -16.29
N ASN A 28 -2.80 -18.98 -16.10
CA ASN A 28 -1.98 -18.76 -14.92
C ASN A 28 -1.62 -17.27 -14.76
N ALA A 29 -1.17 -16.61 -15.82
CA ALA A 29 -0.84 -15.19 -15.81
C ALA A 29 -2.06 -14.32 -15.47
N CYS A 30 -3.25 -14.67 -15.98
CA CYS A 30 -4.49 -13.96 -15.69
C CYS A 30 -4.90 -14.11 -14.22
N ILE A 31 -4.81 -15.32 -13.66
CA ILE A 31 -5.05 -15.57 -12.24
C ILE A 31 -4.05 -14.81 -11.38
N GLU A 32 -2.76 -14.90 -11.67
CA GLU A 32 -1.70 -14.20 -10.95
C GLU A 32 -1.91 -12.68 -10.98
N PHE A 33 -2.27 -12.13 -12.14
CA PHE A 33 -2.57 -10.70 -12.28
C PHE A 33 -3.77 -10.28 -11.43
N TRP A 34 -4.84 -11.08 -11.41
CA TRP A 34 -6.02 -10.78 -10.59
C TRP A 34 -5.73 -10.91 -9.09
N GLN A 35 -4.99 -11.93 -8.68
CA GLN A 35 -4.56 -12.10 -7.29
C GLN A 35 -3.65 -10.94 -6.83
N SER A 36 -2.72 -10.51 -7.68
CA SER A 36 -1.81 -9.40 -7.40
C SER A 36 -2.56 -8.08 -7.17
N ARG A 37 -3.61 -7.79 -7.97
CA ARG A 37 -4.48 -6.63 -7.74
C ARG A 37 -5.17 -6.67 -6.37
N LYS A 38 -5.59 -7.86 -5.91
CA LYS A 38 -6.21 -8.02 -4.59
C LYS A 38 -5.20 -7.80 -3.45
N ALA A 39 -3.97 -8.28 -3.61
CA ALA A 39 -2.89 -8.08 -2.63
C ALA A 39 -2.51 -6.59 -2.49
N SER A 40 -2.44 -5.86 -3.60
CA SER A 40 -2.14 -4.41 -3.60
C SER A 40 -3.18 -3.60 -2.82
N ASN A 41 -4.47 -3.91 -3.00
CA ASN A 41 -5.55 -3.23 -2.30
C ASN A 41 -5.54 -3.48 -0.79
N ALA A 42 -5.20 -4.70 -0.36
CA ALA A 42 -5.05 -5.00 1.06
C ALA A 42 -3.91 -4.17 1.66
N LEU A 43 -2.75 -4.10 0.99
CA LEU A 43 -1.61 -3.32 1.47
C LEU A 43 -1.94 -1.81 1.55
N ALA A 44 -2.70 -1.27 0.60
CA ALA A 44 -3.13 0.12 0.61
C ALA A 44 -4.10 0.45 1.77
N ALA A 45 -5.01 -0.46 2.10
CA ALA A 45 -5.92 -0.32 3.24
C ALA A 45 -5.16 -0.36 4.57
N TRP A 46 -4.17 -1.25 4.69
CA TRP A 46 -3.29 -1.31 5.85
C TRP A 46 -2.44 -0.04 6.01
N LYS A 47 -1.87 0.49 4.92
CA LYS A 47 -1.16 1.78 4.94
C LYS A 47 -2.05 2.95 5.36
N LYS A 48 -3.33 2.98 4.94
CA LYS A 48 -4.29 4.01 5.36
C LYS A 48 -4.62 3.93 6.85
N GLY A 49 -4.74 2.73 7.42
CA GLY A 49 -4.99 2.54 8.86
C GLY A 49 -3.82 2.96 9.75
N LEU A 50 -2.60 2.98 9.20
CA LEU A 50 -1.37 3.42 9.87
C LEU A 50 -1.06 4.90 9.65
N ALA A 51 -1.93 5.65 8.96
CA ALA A 51 -1.71 7.07 8.74
C ALA A 51 -1.64 7.79 10.10
N PRO A 52 -0.52 8.47 10.41
CA PRO A 52 -0.38 9.17 11.66
C PRO A 52 -1.43 10.29 11.73
N THR A 53 -2.16 10.36 12.85
CA THR A 53 -3.10 11.45 13.14
C THR A 53 -2.50 12.39 14.18
N ALA A 54 -2.75 13.69 14.04
CA ALA A 54 -2.29 14.73 14.96
C ALA A 54 -3.48 15.40 15.64
N THR A 55 -3.40 15.66 16.94
CA THR A 55 -4.37 16.50 17.64
C THR A 55 -3.87 17.94 17.66
N VAL A 56 -4.56 18.82 16.95
CA VAL A 56 -4.19 20.24 16.79
C VAL A 56 -5.21 21.16 17.46
N LEU A 57 -4.78 22.35 17.86
CA LEU A 57 -5.65 23.41 18.34
C LEU A 57 -5.96 24.37 17.17
N ARG A 58 -7.20 24.34 16.68
CA ARG A 58 -7.72 25.28 15.65
C ARG A 58 -9.01 25.90 16.16
N ASP A 59 -9.20 27.20 15.93
CA ASP A 59 -10.40 27.94 16.37
C ASP A 59 -10.73 27.78 17.87
N GLY A 60 -9.69 27.62 18.71
CA GLY A 60 -9.84 27.43 20.15
C GLY A 60 -10.33 26.03 20.58
N LYS A 61 -10.47 25.08 19.64
CA LYS A 61 -10.88 23.69 19.91
C LYS A 61 -9.80 22.71 19.49
N PHE A 62 -9.70 21.61 20.24
CA PHE A 62 -8.81 20.51 19.87
C PHE A 62 -9.51 19.59 18.89
N GLU A 63 -8.89 19.40 17.73
CA GLU A 63 -9.40 18.56 16.65
C GLU A 63 -8.32 17.55 16.23
N THR A 64 -8.75 16.33 15.91
CA THR A 64 -7.85 15.29 15.40
C THR A 64 -7.90 15.32 13.87
N ILE A 65 -6.76 15.59 13.25
CA ILE A 65 -6.61 15.66 11.79
C ILE A 65 -5.59 14.64 11.32
N ASP A 66 -5.65 14.26 10.05
CA ASP A 66 -4.57 13.50 9.40
C ASP A 66 -3.28 14.31 9.44
N ALA A 67 -2.14 13.69 9.78
CA ALA A 67 -0.85 14.39 9.81
C ALA A 67 -0.46 14.99 8.46
N SER A 68 -0.99 14.45 7.35
CA SER A 68 -0.80 15.01 6.00
C SER A 68 -1.45 16.38 5.80
N LYS A 69 -2.40 16.78 6.66
CA LYS A 69 -3.08 18.09 6.64
C LYS A 69 -2.49 19.08 7.65
N LEU A 70 -1.41 18.71 8.32
CA LEU A 70 -0.70 19.57 9.25
C LEU A 70 0.01 20.69 8.48
N VAL A 71 -0.09 21.93 8.97
CA VAL A 71 0.59 23.08 8.37
C VAL A 71 1.52 23.76 9.38
N PRO A 72 2.62 24.39 8.92
CA PRO A 72 3.49 25.17 9.78
C PRO A 72 2.68 26.28 10.49
N GLY A 73 2.70 26.29 11.83
CA GLY A 73 1.93 27.20 12.67
C GLY A 73 0.84 26.53 13.50
N ASP A 74 0.48 25.28 13.20
CA ASP A 74 -0.44 24.50 14.04
C ASP A 74 0.17 24.23 15.43
N ILE A 75 -0.64 24.38 16.48
CA ILE A 75 -0.28 23.99 17.84
C ILE A 75 -0.74 22.55 18.05
N VAL A 76 0.21 21.62 18.21
CA VAL A 76 -0.06 20.19 18.35
C VAL A 76 0.05 19.76 19.80
N LYS A 77 -0.89 18.94 20.28
CA LYS A 77 -0.84 18.30 21.60
C LYS A 77 -0.28 16.90 21.47
N ILE A 78 0.90 16.65 22.04
CA ILE A 78 1.56 15.34 22.08
C ILE A 78 1.38 14.71 23.46
N ARG A 79 1.00 13.42 23.48
CA ARG A 79 0.95 12.60 24.70
C ARG A 79 2.05 11.54 24.67
N LEU A 80 2.45 11.07 25.85
CA LEU A 80 3.37 9.95 25.98
C LEU A 80 2.83 8.72 25.24
N GLY A 81 3.69 8.06 24.46
CA GLY A 81 3.32 6.89 23.66
C GLY A 81 2.70 7.19 22.28
N GLN A 82 2.53 8.47 21.92
CA GLN A 82 2.12 8.84 20.56
C GLN A 82 3.30 8.96 19.60
N ILE A 83 3.07 8.56 18.34
CA ILE A 83 3.98 8.81 17.23
C ILE A 83 3.97 10.31 16.92
N VAL A 84 5.16 10.89 16.76
CA VAL A 84 5.32 12.30 16.40
C VAL A 84 4.90 12.50 14.93
N PRO A 85 3.90 13.35 14.62
CA PRO A 85 3.32 13.43 13.28
C PRO A 85 4.16 14.20 12.25
N ALA A 86 5.03 15.11 12.69
CA ALA A 86 5.94 15.92 11.87
C ALA A 86 7.07 16.48 12.74
N ASP A 87 8.05 17.17 12.17
CA ASP A 87 9.04 17.90 12.95
C ASP A 87 8.36 19.04 13.73
N LEU A 88 8.42 18.95 15.06
CA LEU A 88 7.78 19.92 15.96
C LEU A 88 8.83 20.72 16.71
N ARG A 89 8.57 22.03 16.85
CA ARG A 89 9.31 22.86 17.80
C ARG A 89 8.61 22.80 19.15
N LEU A 90 9.33 22.34 20.17
CA LEU A 90 8.83 22.31 21.54
C LEU A 90 8.67 23.75 22.06
N GLY A 91 7.43 24.23 22.07
CA GLY A 91 7.04 25.42 22.82
C GLY A 91 6.63 24.99 24.22
N LEU A 92 7.33 25.47 25.24
CA LEU A 92 6.95 25.24 26.63
C LEU A 92 5.67 26.05 26.91
N ARG A 93 4.51 25.41 26.76
CA ARG A 93 3.24 25.93 27.24
C ARG A 93 2.76 25.02 28.35
N PHE A 94 3.28 25.27 29.55
CA PHE A 94 2.75 24.69 30.78
C PHE A 94 1.34 25.25 30.96
N ASN A 95 0.36 24.36 31.10
CA ASN A 95 -0.96 24.72 31.60
C ASN A 95 -0.88 24.96 33.10
#